data_AF-A0AAX2SEV7-F1
#
_entry.id   AF-A0AAX2SEV7-F1
#
_cell.length_a   1.000
_cell.length_b   1.000
_cell.length_c   1.000
_cell.angle_alpha   90.00
_cell.angle_beta   90.00
_cell.angle_gamma   90.00
#
_symmetry.space_group_name_H-M   'P 1'
#
loop_
_entity.id
_entity.type
_entity.pdbx_description
1 polymer ?
#
loop_
_entity_poly.entity_id
_entity_poly.type
_entity_poly.pdbx_seq_one_letter_code
_entity_poly.pdbx_strand_id
1 'polypeptide(L)'
;MAPPLPGSVPPNAQIPVLITYSTAGGLQLPLPQATMRESFTGLQMLSHQMFEPSAIALEGYQHDFTIVQMGPSAFEIEIRASVSRSTRMRGRTAAKNHLRTAAVLERLADMMISMGELACFIANHPELEVRYVSGYSGQYYEFLVAGQVLRAMEARAVEILPTLPLQEAIRAILANLKQPGVAYCTLEKRIAGVDYMRRVVIPSSDHLRRFADGGPFYLTAEDLERARARVDPARAEQWEVVPSSKNAYAVWDLI
;
A
#
# COMPACT_ATOMS: atom_id res chain seq x y z
N MET A 1 24.43 12.16 -5.30
CA MET A 1 23.88 13.22 -4.43
C MET A 1 24.75 13.32 -3.19
N ALA A 2 25.13 14.52 -2.76
CA ALA A 2 25.90 14.68 -1.52
C ALA A 2 25.02 14.32 -0.31
N PRO A 3 25.54 13.60 0.70
CA PRO A 3 24.77 13.31 1.91
C PRO A 3 24.42 14.61 2.66
N PRO A 4 23.23 14.72 3.27
CA PRO A 4 22.86 15.90 4.05
C PRO A 4 23.83 16.07 5.22
N LEU A 5 24.12 17.33 5.56
CA LEU A 5 24.97 17.68 6.71
C LEU A 5 24.41 17.04 7.99
N PRO A 6 25.26 16.51 8.89
CA PRO A 6 24.81 15.97 10.17
C PRO A 6 23.97 17.01 10.93
N GLY A 7 22.72 16.66 11.27
CA GLY A 7 21.78 17.54 11.97
C GLY A 7 20.93 18.46 11.08
N SER A 8 21.08 18.40 9.75
CA SER A 8 20.16 19.08 8.83
C SER A 8 18.93 18.22 8.54
N VAL A 9 17.73 18.78 8.75
CA VAL A 9 16.47 18.12 8.38
C VAL A 9 16.34 18.21 6.85
N PRO A 10 16.18 17.09 6.13
CA PRO A 10 16.01 17.13 4.69
C PRO A 10 14.76 17.96 4.33
N PRO A 11 14.82 18.82 3.30
CA PRO A 11 13.68 19.63 2.90
C PRO A 11 12.51 18.79 2.37
N ASN A 12 12.79 17.56 1.92
CA ASN A 12 11.83 16.65 1.31
C ASN A 12 11.80 15.33 2.10
N ALA A 13 10.60 14.80 2.34
CA ALA A 13 10.44 13.43 2.81
C ALA A 13 10.28 12.50 1.58
N GLN A 14 10.95 11.35 1.60
CA GLN A 14 10.93 10.39 0.50
C GLN A 14 10.89 8.96 1.02
N ILE A 15 10.01 8.13 0.47
CA ILE A 15 9.91 6.70 0.79
C ILE A 15 10.21 5.89 -0.48
N PRO A 16 11.38 5.24 -0.59
CA PRO A 16 11.71 4.41 -1.73
C PRO A 16 11.11 3.01 -1.59
N VAL A 17 10.45 2.56 -2.66
CA VAL A 17 9.96 1.19 -2.82
C VAL A 17 10.57 0.61 -4.08
N LEU A 18 11.42 -0.40 -3.94
CA LEU A 18 12.02 -1.13 -5.06
C LEU A 18 11.10 -2.27 -5.47
N ILE A 19 10.73 -2.29 -6.75
CA ILE A 19 10.00 -3.38 -7.40
C ILE A 19 10.96 -4.14 -8.29
N THR A 20 11.06 -5.45 -8.11
CA THR A 20 11.88 -6.32 -8.98
C THR A 20 11.04 -7.46 -9.53
N TYR A 21 10.98 -7.61 -10.86
CA TYR A 21 10.33 -8.74 -11.51
C TYR A 21 11.34 -9.81 -11.89
N SER A 22 11.04 -11.06 -11.56
CA SER A 22 11.99 -12.18 -11.64
C SER A 22 11.40 -13.41 -12.34
N THR A 23 12.27 -14.18 -12.99
CA THR A 23 12.02 -15.56 -13.41
C THR A 23 11.82 -16.48 -12.21
N ALA A 24 11.35 -17.71 -12.45
CA ALA A 24 11.31 -18.77 -11.44
C ALA A 24 12.69 -19.10 -10.85
N GLY A 25 13.78 -18.86 -11.61
CA GLY A 25 15.16 -19.01 -11.14
C GLY A 25 15.73 -17.78 -10.42
N GLY A 26 14.94 -16.73 -10.19
CA GLY A 26 15.36 -15.51 -9.49
C GLY A 26 16.16 -14.52 -10.33
N LEU A 27 16.26 -14.74 -11.64
CA LEU A 27 16.92 -13.80 -12.57
C LEU A 27 15.98 -12.67 -13.00
N GLN A 28 16.52 -11.46 -13.12
CA GLN A 28 15.80 -10.32 -13.70
C GLN A 28 15.53 -10.55 -15.20
N LEU A 29 14.33 -10.20 -15.66
CA LEU A 29 13.90 -10.33 -17.06
C LEU A 29 13.69 -8.94 -17.65
N PRO A 30 14.32 -8.54 -18.76
CA PRO A 30 14.05 -7.24 -19.37
C PRO A 30 12.56 -7.08 -19.70
N LEU A 31 11.93 -6.02 -19.19
CA LEU A 31 10.51 -5.75 -19.40
C LEU A 31 10.27 -4.78 -20.58
N PRO A 32 9.20 -4.96 -21.37
CA PRO A 32 8.84 -4.03 -22.44
C PRO A 32 8.45 -2.63 -21.90
N GLN A 33 8.89 -1.56 -22.58
CA GLN A 33 8.60 -0.18 -22.16
C GLN A 33 7.12 0.18 -22.12
N ALA A 34 6.29 -0.38 -23.01
CA ALA A 34 4.86 -0.12 -23.04
C ALA A 34 4.17 -0.61 -21.75
N THR A 35 4.54 -1.80 -21.29
CA THR A 35 3.98 -2.42 -20.06
C THR A 35 4.41 -1.66 -18.81
N MET A 36 5.64 -1.13 -18.79
CA MET A 36 6.10 -0.28 -17.69
C MET A 36 5.25 1.00 -17.55
N ARG A 37 4.92 1.66 -18.67
CA ARG A 37 4.08 2.87 -18.65
C ARG A 37 2.69 2.59 -18.09
N GLU A 38 2.09 1.47 -18.45
CA GLU A 38 0.77 1.05 -17.95
C GLU A 38 0.80 0.87 -16.42
N SER A 39 1.79 0.15 -15.89
CA SER A 39 1.94 -0.02 -14.44
C SER A 39 2.18 1.29 -13.70
N PHE A 40 2.87 2.25 -14.31
CA PHE A 40 3.07 3.57 -13.70
C PHE A 40 1.79 4.39 -13.65
N THR A 41 0.99 4.38 -14.72
CA THR A 41 -0.35 4.98 -14.71
C THR A 41 -1.22 4.36 -13.61
N GLY A 42 -1.19 3.04 -13.44
CA GLY A 42 -1.92 2.34 -12.38
C GLY A 42 -1.51 2.79 -10.97
N LEU A 43 -0.20 2.94 -10.72
CA LEU A 43 0.32 3.45 -9.44
C LEU A 43 -0.14 4.88 -9.15
N GLN A 44 -0.15 5.74 -10.16
CA GLN A 44 -0.65 7.11 -10.03
C GLN A 44 -2.15 7.10 -9.69
N MET A 45 -2.97 6.31 -10.41
CA MET A 45 -4.40 6.17 -10.13
C MET A 45 -4.67 5.65 -8.72
N LEU A 46 -3.96 4.60 -8.29
CA LEU A 46 -4.06 4.05 -6.94
C LEU A 46 -3.70 5.11 -5.89
N SER A 47 -2.63 5.86 -6.13
CA SER A 47 -2.21 6.90 -5.18
C SER A 47 -3.29 7.96 -4.97
N HIS A 48 -3.93 8.44 -6.05
CA HIS A 48 -5.00 9.44 -5.96
C HIS A 48 -6.17 8.95 -5.10
N GLN A 49 -6.59 7.70 -5.26
CA GLN A 49 -7.66 7.10 -4.47
C GLN A 49 -7.29 6.94 -2.99
N MET A 50 -6.01 6.65 -2.72
CA MET A 50 -5.51 6.43 -1.35
C MET A 50 -5.13 7.73 -0.62
N PHE A 51 -4.88 8.82 -1.36
CA PHE A 51 -4.53 10.12 -0.79
C PHE A 51 -5.73 10.96 -0.36
N GLU A 52 -6.89 10.80 -0.99
CA GLU A 52 -8.09 11.60 -0.68
C GLU A 52 -8.41 11.63 0.83
N PRO A 53 -8.33 10.51 1.60
CA PRO A 53 -8.56 10.53 3.04
C PRO A 53 -7.46 11.20 3.88
N SER A 54 -6.27 11.42 3.30
CA SER A 54 -5.10 12.02 3.96
C SER A 54 -4.84 13.48 3.54
N ALA A 55 -5.70 14.06 2.69
CA ALA A 55 -5.55 15.40 2.13
C ALA A 55 -5.35 16.49 3.21
N ILE A 56 -6.02 16.36 4.35
CA ILE A 56 -5.89 17.29 5.49
C ILE A 56 -4.50 17.20 6.13
N ALA A 57 -3.90 16.01 6.20
CA ALA A 57 -2.60 15.82 6.84
C ALA A 57 -1.42 16.32 5.96
N LEU A 58 -1.63 16.43 4.66
CA LEU A 58 -0.65 16.90 3.67
C LEU A 58 -0.97 18.31 3.14
N GLU A 59 -1.91 19.02 3.76
CA GLU A 59 -2.22 20.39 3.41
C GLU A 59 -0.94 21.25 3.46
N GLY A 60 -0.63 21.96 2.37
CA GLY A 60 0.59 22.74 2.22
C GLY A 60 1.80 21.98 1.66
N TYR A 61 1.68 20.70 1.31
CA TYR A 61 2.71 19.91 0.62
C TYR A 61 2.28 19.57 -0.80
N GLN A 62 3.21 19.69 -1.75
CA GLN A 62 3.12 19.03 -3.05
C GLN A 62 3.61 17.59 -2.89
N HIS A 63 2.90 16.64 -3.49
CA HIS A 63 3.28 15.23 -3.49
C HIS A 63 3.38 14.72 -4.92
N ASP A 64 4.37 13.88 -5.17
CA ASP A 64 4.56 13.24 -6.47
C ASP A 64 5.16 11.84 -6.31
N PHE A 65 5.21 11.12 -7.43
CA PHE A 65 5.92 9.86 -7.56
C PHE A 65 7.00 10.04 -8.61
N THR A 66 8.23 9.66 -8.27
CA THR A 66 9.26 9.40 -9.28
C THR A 66 9.53 7.93 -9.40
N ILE A 67 9.93 7.53 -10.59
CA ILE A 67 10.27 6.16 -10.90
C ILE A 67 11.61 6.16 -11.59
N VAL A 68 12.55 5.42 -11.01
CA VAL A 68 13.91 5.28 -11.51
C VAL A 68 14.11 3.83 -11.90
N GLN A 69 14.54 3.59 -13.14
CA GLN A 69 14.92 2.26 -13.57
C GLN A 69 16.30 1.91 -12.98
N MET A 70 16.33 0.91 -12.11
CA MET A 70 17.52 0.44 -11.41
C MET A 70 18.19 -0.75 -12.12
N GLY A 71 17.45 -1.43 -13.00
CA GLY A 71 17.93 -2.58 -13.75
C GLY A 71 16.98 -2.98 -14.89
N PRO A 72 17.22 -4.12 -15.56
CA PRO A 72 16.39 -4.61 -16.66
C PRO A 72 14.90 -4.76 -16.29
N SER A 73 14.61 -5.13 -15.03
CA SER A 73 13.26 -5.22 -14.46
C SER A 73 13.17 -4.82 -13.00
N ALA A 74 14.04 -3.91 -12.60
CA ALA A 74 14.05 -3.33 -11.27
C ALA A 74 13.74 -1.84 -11.37
N PHE A 75 12.77 -1.38 -10.58
CA PHE A 75 12.32 0.01 -10.54
C PHE A 75 12.21 0.50 -9.12
N GLU A 76 12.85 1.60 -8.80
CA GLU A 76 12.64 2.29 -7.54
C GLU A 76 11.56 3.34 -7.74
N ILE A 77 10.46 3.20 -6.99
CA ILE A 77 9.40 4.20 -6.90
C ILE A 77 9.68 5.01 -5.65
N GLU A 78 9.89 6.31 -5.82
CA GLU A 78 10.02 7.25 -4.72
C GLU A 78 8.69 7.97 -4.55
N ILE A 79 8.09 7.82 -3.37
CA ILE A 79 6.93 8.61 -2.96
C ILE A 79 7.47 9.83 -2.22
N ARG A 80 7.19 11.03 -2.73
CA ARG A 80 7.80 12.26 -2.20
C ARG A 80 6.75 13.28 -1.79
N ALA A 81 7.08 14.04 -0.76
CA ALA A 81 6.37 15.26 -0.40
C ALA A 81 7.35 16.39 -0.17
N SER A 82 7.07 17.52 -0.83
CA SER A 82 7.84 18.77 -0.74
C SER A 82 6.94 19.91 -0.30
N VAL A 83 7.45 20.81 0.52
CA VAL A 83 6.68 21.98 0.99
C VAL A 83 6.35 22.90 -0.18
N SER A 84 5.06 23.23 -0.38
CA SER A 84 4.57 24.05 -1.50
C SER A 84 5.00 25.52 -1.44
N ARG A 85 5.39 26.01 -0.25
CA ARG A 85 5.91 27.37 -0.04
C ARG A 85 7.17 27.31 0.82
N SER A 86 8.16 28.14 0.47
CA SER A 86 9.37 28.41 1.24
C SER A 86 9.07 29.14 2.56
N THR A 87 8.25 28.58 3.43
CA THR A 87 8.32 28.91 4.85
C THR A 87 9.60 28.25 5.36
N ARG A 88 10.68 29.03 5.48
CA ARG A 88 11.90 28.62 6.16
C ARG A 88 11.58 28.32 7.62
N MET A 89 11.00 27.16 7.89
CA MET A 89 10.90 26.63 9.24
C MET A 89 12.32 26.24 9.64
N ARG A 90 12.83 26.87 10.70
CA ARG A 90 14.12 26.54 11.32
C ARG A 90 13.85 25.89 12.67
N GLY A 91 14.73 24.98 13.07
CA GLY A 91 14.67 24.35 14.40
C GLY A 91 13.61 23.26 14.54
N ARG A 92 13.14 23.04 15.77
CA ARG A 92 12.31 21.88 16.16
C ARG A 92 11.02 21.73 15.36
N THR A 93 10.36 22.83 15.01
CA THR A 93 9.10 22.79 14.23
C THR A 93 9.31 22.21 12.84
N ALA A 94 10.44 22.50 12.19
CA ALA A 94 10.78 21.93 10.89
C ALA A 94 11.01 20.41 10.98
N ALA A 95 11.70 19.97 12.05
CA ALA A 95 11.91 18.56 12.33
C ALA A 95 10.59 17.83 12.60
N LYS A 96 9.70 18.40 13.43
CA LYS A 96 8.38 17.84 13.73
C LYS A 96 7.53 17.69 12.47
N ASN A 97 7.51 18.71 11.62
CA ASN A 97 6.78 18.68 10.37
C ASN A 97 7.35 17.66 9.38
N HIS A 98 8.68 17.59 9.25
CA HIS A 98 9.33 16.58 8.42
C HIS A 98 9.00 15.15 8.89
N LEU A 99 9.08 14.88 10.20
CA LEU A 99 8.72 13.57 10.76
C LEU A 99 7.25 13.22 10.53
N ARG A 100 6.34 14.20 10.70
CA ARG A 100 4.92 14.00 10.41
C ARG A 100 4.69 13.67 8.94
N THR A 101 5.30 14.43 8.03
CA THR A 101 5.18 14.18 6.58
C THR A 101 5.75 12.82 6.22
N ALA A 102 6.94 12.46 6.73
CA ALA A 102 7.53 11.14 6.52
C ALA A 102 6.59 10.03 7.01
N ALA A 103 6.00 10.16 8.21
CA ALA A 103 5.05 9.18 8.74
C ALA A 103 3.79 9.03 7.87
N VAL A 104 3.29 10.11 7.28
CA VAL A 104 2.15 10.05 6.35
C VAL A 104 2.54 9.33 5.05
N LEU A 105 3.72 9.62 4.49
CA LEU A 105 4.21 8.92 3.31
C LEU A 105 4.50 7.44 3.58
N GLU A 106 5.08 7.12 4.73
CA GLU A 106 5.31 5.74 5.19
C GLU A 106 4.00 4.96 5.22
N ARG A 107 2.98 5.54 5.87
CA ARG A 107 1.63 4.97 5.95
C ARG A 107 1.03 4.77 4.56
N LEU A 108 1.15 5.75 3.67
CA LEU A 108 0.63 5.62 2.30
C LEU A 108 1.32 4.46 1.56
N ALA A 109 2.65 4.39 1.63
CA ALA A 109 3.41 3.31 1.01
C ALA A 109 2.95 1.94 1.52
N ASP A 110 2.75 1.81 2.84
CA ASP A 110 2.26 0.57 3.43
C ASP A 110 0.83 0.25 3.02
N MET A 111 -0.04 1.25 2.93
CA MET A 111 -1.41 1.07 2.46
C MET A 111 -1.44 0.63 0.99
N MET A 112 -0.67 1.25 0.09
CA MET A 112 -0.57 0.86 -1.31
C MET A 112 -0.03 -0.57 -1.47
N ILE A 113 1.03 -0.92 -0.75
CA ILE A 113 1.60 -2.28 -0.76
C ILE A 113 0.56 -3.29 -0.27
N SER A 114 -0.11 -3.00 0.85
CA SER A 114 -1.06 -3.95 1.47
C SER A 114 -2.34 -4.11 0.64
N MET A 115 -2.82 -3.03 0.01
CA MET A 115 -3.92 -3.08 -0.95
C MET A 115 -3.57 -3.90 -2.19
N GLY A 116 -2.39 -3.66 -2.78
CA GLY A 116 -1.91 -4.42 -3.91
C GLY A 116 -1.75 -5.91 -3.58
N GLU A 117 -1.17 -6.22 -2.41
CA GLU A 117 -1.03 -7.59 -1.92
C GLU A 117 -2.39 -8.27 -1.72
N LEU A 118 -3.34 -7.58 -1.07
CA LEU A 118 -4.68 -8.11 -0.84
C LEU A 118 -5.45 -8.33 -2.15
N ALA A 119 -5.36 -7.40 -3.09
CA ALA A 119 -6.01 -7.55 -4.39
C ALA A 119 -5.44 -8.72 -5.19
N CYS A 120 -4.11 -8.92 -5.16
CA CYS A 120 -3.47 -10.09 -5.77
C CYS A 120 -3.91 -11.38 -5.08
N PHE A 121 -4.03 -11.36 -3.75
CA PHE A 121 -4.54 -12.49 -2.99
C PHE A 121 -5.98 -12.84 -3.40
N ILE A 122 -6.89 -11.87 -3.43
CA ILE A 122 -8.28 -12.06 -3.87
C ILE A 122 -8.34 -12.61 -5.30
N ALA A 123 -7.55 -12.05 -6.22
CA ALA A 123 -7.51 -12.53 -7.60
C ALA A 123 -7.03 -13.98 -7.73
N ASN A 124 -6.17 -14.44 -6.81
CA ASN A 124 -5.64 -15.80 -6.78
C ASN A 124 -6.57 -16.83 -6.11
N HIS A 125 -7.56 -16.38 -5.34
CA HIS A 125 -8.42 -17.23 -4.51
C HIS A 125 -9.89 -17.03 -4.89
N PRO A 126 -10.39 -17.62 -5.99
CA PRO A 126 -11.81 -17.56 -6.35
C PRO A 126 -12.75 -18.17 -5.30
N GLU A 127 -12.24 -19.07 -4.46
CA GLU A 127 -12.95 -19.74 -3.38
C GLU A 127 -13.01 -18.92 -2.08
N LEU A 128 -12.51 -17.67 -2.07
CA LEU A 128 -12.36 -16.91 -0.84
C LEU A 128 -13.71 -16.63 -0.17
N GLU A 129 -13.71 -16.65 1.15
CA GLU A 129 -14.81 -16.20 1.98
C GLU A 129 -14.41 -14.93 2.74
N VAL A 130 -15.37 -14.03 2.95
CA VAL A 130 -15.14 -12.78 3.66
C VAL A 130 -15.96 -12.75 4.93
N ARG A 131 -15.32 -12.33 6.03
CA ARG A 131 -15.96 -12.13 7.33
C ARG A 131 -15.69 -10.72 7.81
N TYR A 132 -16.74 -9.99 8.19
CA TYR A 132 -16.62 -8.69 8.82
C TYR A 132 -16.42 -8.84 10.33
N VAL A 133 -15.51 -8.06 10.91
CA VAL A 133 -15.22 -8.08 12.35
C VAL A 133 -15.19 -6.65 12.89
N SER A 134 -15.93 -6.43 13.98
CA SER A 134 -15.80 -5.23 14.80
C SER A 134 -14.76 -5.48 15.88
N GLY A 135 -13.50 -5.17 15.56
CA GLY A 135 -12.37 -5.38 16.46
C GLY A 135 -12.12 -4.21 17.40
N TYR A 136 -11.19 -4.45 18.33
CA TYR A 136 -10.81 -3.47 19.33
C TYR A 136 -10.22 -2.16 18.75
N SER A 137 -9.40 -2.28 17.70
CA SER A 137 -8.75 -1.14 17.04
C SER A 137 -9.53 -0.60 15.84
N GLY A 138 -10.78 -1.02 15.69
CA GLY A 138 -11.66 -0.64 14.59
C GLY A 138 -12.17 -1.83 13.77
N GLN A 139 -12.90 -1.48 12.71
CA GLN A 139 -13.61 -2.42 11.85
C GLN A 139 -12.70 -2.94 10.75
N TYR A 140 -12.72 -4.24 10.51
CA TYR A 140 -11.89 -4.88 9.50
C TYR A 140 -12.58 -6.10 8.89
N TYR A 141 -12.10 -6.52 7.73
CA TYR A 141 -12.49 -7.78 7.11
C TYR A 141 -11.38 -8.82 7.26
N GLU A 142 -11.77 -10.05 7.56
CA GLU A 142 -10.94 -11.24 7.48
C GLU A 142 -11.24 -11.96 6.16
N PHE A 143 -10.20 -12.42 5.48
CA PHE A 143 -10.28 -13.18 4.23
C PHE A 143 -9.87 -14.61 4.52
N LEU A 144 -10.78 -15.54 4.22
CA LEU A 144 -10.67 -16.94 4.57
C LEU A 144 -10.56 -17.80 3.31
N VAL A 145 -9.74 -18.85 3.40
CA VAL A 145 -9.66 -19.91 2.39
C VAL A 145 -9.76 -21.24 3.14
N ALA A 146 -10.68 -22.10 2.71
CA ALA A 146 -10.98 -23.37 3.39
C ALA A 146 -11.23 -23.21 4.91
N GLY A 147 -11.93 -22.13 5.30
CA GLY A 147 -12.26 -21.81 6.70
C GLY A 147 -11.11 -21.23 7.54
N GLN A 148 -9.91 -21.06 6.98
CA GLN A 148 -8.76 -20.47 7.68
C GLN A 148 -8.58 -19.00 7.30
N VAL A 149 -8.40 -18.13 8.29
CA VAL A 149 -8.08 -16.71 8.08
C VAL A 149 -6.64 -16.58 7.59
N LEU A 150 -6.43 -16.05 6.39
CA LEU A 150 -5.11 -15.86 5.79
C LEU A 150 -4.67 -14.40 5.70
N ARG A 151 -5.64 -13.48 5.65
CA ARG A 151 -5.41 -12.03 5.58
C ARG A 151 -6.51 -11.28 6.35
N ALA A 152 -6.17 -10.09 6.82
CA ALA A 152 -7.12 -9.16 7.42
C ALA A 152 -6.76 -7.73 7.05
N MET A 153 -7.75 -6.88 6.80
CA MET A 153 -7.54 -5.48 6.42
C MET A 153 -8.69 -4.58 6.86
N GLU A 154 -8.36 -3.32 7.22
CA GLU A 154 -9.32 -2.31 7.65
C GLU A 154 -10.49 -2.16 6.66
N ALA A 155 -11.71 -2.07 7.20
CA ALA A 155 -12.95 -2.10 6.41
C ALA A 155 -12.97 -1.02 5.33
N ARG A 156 -12.66 0.23 5.69
CA ARG A 156 -12.61 1.37 4.76
C ARG A 156 -11.75 1.14 3.52
N ALA A 157 -10.65 0.38 3.66
CA ALA A 157 -9.72 0.14 2.57
C ALA A 157 -10.22 -1.03 1.70
N VAL A 158 -10.88 -2.01 2.31
CA VAL A 158 -11.49 -3.14 1.59
C VAL A 158 -12.72 -2.70 0.81
N GLU A 159 -13.55 -1.81 1.35
CA GLU A 159 -14.81 -1.37 0.75
C GLU A 159 -14.64 -0.65 -0.60
N ILE A 160 -13.47 -0.07 -0.85
CA ILE A 160 -13.15 0.54 -2.15
C ILE A 160 -12.65 -0.49 -3.18
N LEU A 161 -12.13 -1.65 -2.76
CA LEU A 161 -11.55 -2.67 -3.67
C LEU A 161 -12.50 -3.13 -4.79
N PRO A 162 -13.80 -3.37 -4.53
CA PRO A 162 -14.72 -3.80 -5.57
C PRO A 162 -15.07 -2.70 -6.59
N THR A 163 -14.65 -1.45 -6.38
CA THR A 163 -14.97 -0.37 -7.32
C THR A 163 -14.19 -0.52 -8.63
N LEU A 164 -14.85 -0.25 -9.75
CA LEU A 164 -14.23 -0.35 -11.07
C LEU A 164 -12.94 0.49 -11.20
N PRO A 165 -12.88 1.76 -10.75
CA PRO A 165 -11.66 2.55 -10.86
C PRO A 165 -10.47 1.95 -10.12
N LEU A 166 -10.68 1.31 -8.97
CA LEU A 166 -9.60 0.69 -8.21
C LEU A 166 -9.18 -0.64 -8.85
N GLN A 167 -10.13 -1.44 -9.34
CA GLN A 167 -9.80 -2.65 -10.10
C GLN A 167 -8.97 -2.34 -11.35
N GLU A 168 -9.30 -1.29 -12.10
CA GLU A 168 -8.52 -0.84 -13.26
C GLU A 168 -7.11 -0.40 -12.88
N ALA A 169 -6.97 0.37 -11.79
CA ALA A 169 -5.66 0.76 -11.27
C ALA A 169 -4.81 -0.46 -10.90
N ILE A 170 -5.39 -1.45 -10.20
CA ILE A 170 -4.70 -2.68 -9.82
C ILE A 170 -4.33 -3.49 -11.07
N ARG A 171 -5.23 -3.67 -12.04
CA ARG A 171 -4.94 -4.38 -13.29
C ARG A 171 -3.75 -3.77 -14.03
N ALA A 172 -3.70 -2.43 -14.12
CA ALA A 172 -2.59 -1.71 -14.71
C ALA A 172 -1.27 -1.95 -13.96
N ILE A 173 -1.28 -1.92 -12.62
CA ILE A 173 -0.11 -2.25 -11.77
C ILE A 173 0.41 -3.67 -12.06
N LEU A 174 -0.49 -4.62 -12.32
CA LEU A 174 -0.15 -6.02 -12.60
C LEU A 174 0.32 -6.26 -14.04
N ALA A 175 0.33 -5.26 -14.92
CA ALA A 175 0.67 -5.44 -16.34
C ALA A 175 2.03 -6.13 -16.55
N ASN A 176 3.03 -5.79 -15.73
CA ASN A 176 4.35 -6.42 -15.78
C ASN A 176 4.37 -7.90 -15.34
N LEU A 177 3.46 -8.33 -14.46
CA LEU A 177 3.36 -9.73 -14.03
C LEU A 177 2.79 -10.66 -15.11
N LYS A 178 2.19 -10.08 -16.16
CA LYS A 178 1.69 -10.82 -17.34
C LYS A 178 2.79 -11.22 -18.31
N GLN A 179 3.98 -10.62 -18.21
CA GLN A 179 5.04 -10.84 -19.18
C GLN A 179 5.51 -12.30 -19.16
N PRO A 180 5.68 -12.95 -20.33
CA PRO A 180 6.17 -14.31 -20.41
C PRO A 180 7.48 -14.49 -19.63
N GLY A 181 7.55 -15.56 -18.84
CA GLY A 181 8.72 -15.87 -18.02
C GLY A 181 8.77 -15.18 -16.65
N VAL A 182 7.96 -14.13 -16.41
CA VAL A 182 7.85 -13.53 -15.07
C VAL A 182 7.10 -14.50 -14.15
N ALA A 183 7.77 -14.93 -13.08
CA ALA A 183 7.24 -15.87 -12.10
C ALA A 183 6.76 -15.16 -10.83
N TYR A 184 7.40 -14.05 -10.45
CA TYR A 184 6.99 -13.24 -9.29
C TYR A 184 7.54 -11.83 -9.40
N CYS A 185 6.95 -10.91 -8.62
CA CYS A 185 7.60 -9.65 -8.27
C CYS A 185 7.90 -9.58 -6.78
N THR A 186 8.96 -8.84 -6.45
CA THR A 186 9.34 -8.52 -5.08
C THR A 186 9.20 -7.02 -4.89
N LEU A 187 8.48 -6.62 -3.84
CA LEU A 187 8.40 -5.25 -3.35
C LEU A 187 9.29 -5.14 -2.13
N GLU A 188 10.27 -4.23 -2.17
CA GLU A 188 11.18 -3.95 -1.07
C GLU A 188 11.03 -2.50 -0.65
N LYS A 189 10.58 -2.28 0.58
CA LYS A 189 10.45 -0.95 1.18
C LYS A 189 11.48 -0.81 2.29
N ARG A 190 12.33 0.21 2.20
CA ARG A 190 13.30 0.57 3.24
C ARG A 190 12.70 1.66 4.13
N ILE A 191 12.86 1.52 5.43
CA ILE A 191 12.47 2.56 6.39
C ILE A 191 13.70 3.43 6.64
N ALA A 192 13.60 4.73 6.34
CA ALA A 192 14.72 5.64 6.51
C ALA A 192 15.19 5.67 7.98
N GLY A 193 16.50 5.48 8.20
CA GLY A 193 17.10 5.53 9.55
C GLY A 193 16.93 4.26 10.38
N VAL A 194 16.32 3.21 9.83
CA VAL A 194 16.21 1.88 10.49
C VAL A 194 16.87 0.84 9.59
N ASP A 195 17.70 -0.03 10.17
CA ASP A 195 18.26 -1.20 9.46
C ASP A 195 17.20 -2.31 9.36
N TYR A 196 16.11 -1.99 8.66
CA TYR A 196 14.99 -2.88 8.43
C TYR A 196 14.43 -2.66 7.02
N MET A 197 14.09 -3.77 6.37
CA MET A 197 13.50 -3.77 5.05
C MET A 197 12.27 -4.69 5.04
N ARG A 198 11.11 -4.12 4.72
CA ARG A 198 9.91 -4.89 4.46
C ARG A 198 9.99 -5.46 3.06
N ARG A 199 9.82 -6.78 2.92
CA ARG A 199 9.78 -7.47 1.63
C ARG A 199 8.44 -8.19 1.46
N VAL A 200 7.79 -7.96 0.33
CA VAL A 200 6.56 -8.67 -0.08
C VAL A 200 6.82 -9.35 -1.41
N VAL A 201 6.42 -10.61 -1.54
CA VAL A 201 6.53 -11.39 -2.78
C VAL A 201 5.13 -11.63 -3.33
N ILE A 202 4.90 -11.23 -4.57
CA ILE A 202 3.64 -11.45 -5.28
C ILE A 202 3.92 -12.47 -6.39
N PRO A 203 3.43 -13.71 -6.26
CA PRO A 203 3.61 -14.71 -7.31
C PRO A 203 2.75 -14.39 -8.53
N SER A 204 3.27 -14.66 -9.71
CA SER A 204 2.50 -14.70 -10.96
C SER A 204 1.79 -16.04 -11.04
N SER A 205 0.49 -16.01 -11.30
CA SER A 205 -0.35 -17.21 -11.50
C SER A 205 -1.25 -16.98 -12.71
N ASP A 206 -1.86 -18.05 -13.23
CA ASP A 206 -2.82 -17.92 -14.31
C ASP A 206 -4.08 -17.16 -13.89
N HIS A 207 -4.50 -17.28 -12.63
CA HIS A 207 -5.61 -16.50 -12.09
C HIS A 207 -5.30 -15.00 -12.07
N LEU A 208 -4.10 -14.63 -11.61
CA LEU A 208 -3.66 -13.24 -11.57
C LEU A 208 -3.51 -12.65 -12.97
N ARG A 209 -3.00 -13.43 -13.92
CA ARG A 209 -2.90 -13.03 -15.34
C ARG A 209 -4.28 -12.79 -15.94
N ARG A 210 -5.23 -13.71 -15.74
CA ARG A 210 -6.62 -13.55 -16.20
C ARG A 210 -7.25 -12.28 -15.64
N PHE A 211 -7.09 -12.01 -14.35
CA PHE A 211 -7.60 -10.78 -13.74
C PHE A 211 -6.97 -9.53 -14.38
N ALA A 212 -5.64 -9.52 -14.56
CA ALA A 212 -4.91 -8.44 -15.21
C ALA A 212 -5.25 -8.27 -16.70
N ASP A 213 -5.88 -9.26 -17.35
CA ASP A 213 -6.42 -9.21 -18.71
C ASP A 213 -7.92 -8.87 -18.76
N GLY A 214 -8.48 -8.33 -17.66
CA GLY A 214 -9.88 -7.92 -17.59
C GLY A 214 -10.83 -9.00 -17.09
N GLY A 215 -10.29 -10.14 -16.65
CA GLY A 215 -11.05 -11.18 -15.96
C GLY A 215 -11.65 -10.72 -14.63
N PRO A 216 -12.45 -11.60 -13.99
CA PRO A 216 -13.24 -11.24 -12.82
C PRO A 216 -12.38 -10.88 -11.61
N PHE A 217 -12.84 -9.93 -10.81
CA PHE A 217 -12.41 -9.73 -9.45
C PHE A 217 -13.43 -10.43 -8.54
N TYR A 218 -12.99 -11.44 -7.77
CA TYR A 218 -13.88 -12.35 -7.06
C TYR A 218 -14.52 -11.76 -5.79
N LEU A 219 -14.19 -10.52 -5.43
CA LEU A 219 -14.81 -9.80 -4.33
C LEU A 219 -15.77 -8.73 -4.87
N THR A 220 -17.06 -8.85 -4.55
CA THR A 220 -18.07 -7.87 -4.93
C THR A 220 -18.52 -7.00 -3.75
N ALA A 221 -19.16 -5.86 -4.05
CA ALA A 221 -19.79 -5.04 -3.02
C ALA A 221 -20.91 -5.80 -2.28
N GLU A 222 -21.64 -6.67 -2.97
CA GLU A 222 -22.67 -7.51 -2.33
C GLU A 222 -22.08 -8.49 -1.32
N ASP A 223 -20.91 -9.06 -1.59
CA ASP A 223 -20.23 -9.97 -0.65
C ASP A 223 -19.83 -9.24 0.63
N LEU A 224 -19.33 -8.00 0.49
CA LEU A 224 -19.00 -7.15 1.64
C LEU A 224 -20.25 -6.78 2.46
N GLU A 225 -21.36 -6.45 1.80
CA GLU A 225 -22.63 -6.15 2.49
C GLU A 225 -23.20 -7.39 3.19
N ARG A 226 -23.16 -8.57 2.56
CA ARG A 226 -23.55 -9.83 3.20
C ARG A 226 -22.67 -10.15 4.40
N ALA A 227 -21.36 -9.91 4.30
CA ALA A 227 -20.43 -10.11 5.42
C ALA A 227 -20.73 -9.16 6.58
N ARG A 228 -21.05 -7.88 6.29
CA ARG A 228 -21.48 -6.90 7.30
C ARG A 228 -22.81 -7.28 7.95
N ALA A 229 -23.76 -7.84 7.20
CA ALA A 229 -25.05 -8.25 7.75
C ALA A 229 -24.94 -9.45 8.71
N ARG A 230 -23.85 -10.22 8.65
CA ARG A 230 -23.60 -11.43 9.46
C ARG A 230 -22.68 -11.19 10.66
N VAL A 231 -22.60 -9.95 11.17
CA VAL A 231 -21.77 -9.65 12.35
C VAL A 231 -22.14 -10.59 13.49
N ASP A 232 -21.16 -11.31 14.02
CA ASP A 232 -21.30 -12.16 15.19
C ASP A 232 -21.31 -11.28 16.46
N PRO A 233 -22.46 -11.12 17.14
CA PRO A 233 -22.58 -10.24 18.30
C PRO A 233 -21.75 -10.76 19.49
N ALA A 234 -21.65 -12.08 19.67
CA ALA A 234 -20.91 -12.68 20.77
C ALA A 234 -19.40 -12.43 20.65
N ARG A 235 -18.91 -12.24 19.42
CA ARG A 235 -17.51 -11.84 19.19
C ARG A 235 -17.33 -10.34 19.42
N ALA A 236 -18.30 -9.49 19.06
CA ALA A 236 -18.23 -8.05 19.33
C ALA A 236 -18.17 -7.74 20.83
N GLU A 237 -18.94 -8.46 21.64
CA GLU A 237 -18.96 -8.34 23.11
C GLU A 237 -17.61 -8.64 23.77
N GLN A 238 -16.79 -9.53 23.19
CA GLN A 238 -15.44 -9.85 23.70
C GLN A 238 -14.46 -8.67 23.61
N TRP A 239 -14.75 -7.67 22.77
CA TRP A 239 -13.85 -6.54 22.51
C TRP A 239 -14.29 -5.24 23.20
N GLU A 240 -15.33 -5.27 24.05
CA GLU A 240 -15.80 -4.11 24.82
C GLU A 240 -14.78 -3.62 25.87
N VAL A 241 -13.76 -4.41 26.18
CA VAL A 241 -12.68 -3.99 27.07
C VAL A 241 -11.75 -3.06 26.30
N VAL A 242 -11.95 -1.75 26.49
CA VAL A 242 -11.10 -0.72 25.93
C VAL A 242 -9.81 -0.56 26.75
N PRO A 243 -8.61 -0.93 26.24
CA PRO A 243 -7.36 -0.37 26.71
C PRO A 243 -7.51 1.12 27.01
N SER A 244 -7.34 1.45 28.29
CA SER A 244 -7.43 2.83 28.77
C SER A 244 -6.27 3.63 28.19
N SER A 245 -6.37 4.05 26.93
CA SER A 245 -5.39 4.92 26.31
C SER A 245 -5.63 6.33 26.85
N LYS A 246 -5.11 6.60 28.05
CA LYS A 246 -5.11 7.95 28.64
C LYS A 246 -4.31 8.96 27.80
N ASN A 247 -3.64 8.54 26.70
CA ASN A 247 -3.28 9.39 25.58
C ASN A 247 -2.56 8.57 24.49
N ALA A 248 -3.23 8.25 23.38
CA ALA A 248 -2.55 7.67 22.21
C ALA A 248 -1.59 8.68 21.52
N TYR A 249 -1.69 9.97 21.86
CA TYR A 249 -0.93 11.07 21.25
C TYR A 249 0.15 11.70 22.15
N ALA A 250 0.22 11.37 23.45
CA ALA A 250 1.13 12.04 24.39
C ALA A 250 2.62 11.83 24.08
N VAL A 251 2.97 10.79 23.32
CA VAL A 251 4.36 10.56 22.89
C VAL A 251 4.85 11.71 21.99
N TRP A 252 3.96 12.37 21.25
CA TRP A 252 4.30 13.49 20.37
C TRP A 252 4.30 14.86 21.06
N ASP A 253 3.76 14.95 22.28
CA ASP A 253 3.77 16.17 23.10
C ASP A 253 5.03 16.26 23.98
N LEU A 254 5.78 15.17 24.09
CA LEU A 254 7.02 15.06 24.86
C LEU A 254 8.30 15.29 24.03
N ILE A 255 8.18 15.51 22.71
CA ILE A 255 9.29 15.75 21.76
C ILE A 255 9.19 17.17 21.18
#